data_AF-A0A1Q6QI86-F1
#
_entry.id   AF-A0A1Q6QI86-F1
#
_cell.length_a   1.000
_cell.length_b   1.000
_cell.length_c   1.000
_cell.angle_alpha   90.00
_cell.angle_beta   90.00
_cell.angle_gamma   90.00
#
_symmetry.space_group_name_H-M   'P 1'
#
loop_
_entity.id
_entity.type
_entity.pdbx_description
1 polymer ?
#
loop_
_entity_poly.entity_id
_entity_poly.type
_entity_poly.pdbx_seq_one_letter_code
_entity_poly.pdbx_strand_id
1 'polypeptide(L)'
;MQLDEFYNKMITIFETYIFEIFGAEMKKVKFECKFENRGFFRLEYMYRPNNYRIIIENEYRTYDIDIVDEEDASNSLYRICKFKNSLAKEDIENAIQLLKETLEKNNFNMYFEEDGELYKKNALGVQKVKDIRELLNG
;
A
#
# COMPACT_ATOMS: atom_id res chain seq x y z
N MET A 1 -19.30 0.36 -19.23
CA MET A 1 -19.36 1.81 -19.54
C MET A 1 -19.43 2.68 -18.28
N GLN A 2 -20.54 2.74 -17.51
CA GLN A 2 -20.59 3.56 -16.27
C GLN A 2 -19.68 3.03 -15.13
N LEU A 3 -19.50 1.72 -15.04
CA LEU A 3 -18.65 1.10 -14.01
C LEU A 3 -17.16 1.39 -14.28
N ASP A 4 -16.74 1.26 -15.54
CA ASP A 4 -15.37 1.57 -15.98
C ASP A 4 -15.06 3.06 -15.76
N GLU A 5 -16.03 3.95 -16.02
CA GLU A 5 -15.91 5.39 -15.76
C GLU A 5 -15.66 5.68 -14.27
N PHE A 6 -16.37 4.98 -13.36
CA PHE A 6 -16.10 5.10 -11.93
C PHE A 6 -14.66 4.68 -11.58
N TYR A 7 -14.20 3.51 -12.04
CA TYR A 7 -12.87 3.01 -11.68
C TYR A 7 -11.76 3.86 -12.28
N ASN A 8 -11.91 4.28 -13.53
CA ASN A 8 -10.99 5.24 -14.16
C ASN A 8 -10.91 6.53 -13.34
N LYS A 9 -12.05 7.07 -12.88
CA LYS A 9 -12.07 8.26 -12.01
C LYS A 9 -11.31 8.02 -10.71
N MET A 10 -11.47 6.86 -10.07
CA MET A 10 -10.75 6.54 -8.83
C MET A 10 -9.25 6.39 -9.06
N ILE A 11 -8.83 5.75 -10.15
CA ILE A 11 -7.42 5.64 -10.55
C ILE A 11 -6.82 7.05 -10.75
N THR A 12 -7.51 7.94 -11.48
CA THR A 12 -7.06 9.32 -11.66
C THR A 12 -6.93 10.08 -10.34
N ILE A 13 -7.82 9.82 -9.38
CA ILE A 13 -7.74 10.40 -8.04
C ILE A 13 -6.49 9.91 -7.30
N PHE A 14 -6.20 8.61 -7.32
CA PHE A 14 -4.95 8.06 -6.77
C PHE A 14 -3.72 8.71 -7.41
N GLU A 15 -3.67 8.76 -8.74
CA GLU A 15 -2.54 9.34 -9.47
C GLU A 15 -2.33 10.82 -9.15
N THR A 16 -3.42 11.59 -9.06
CA THR A 16 -3.39 13.00 -8.67
C THR A 16 -2.78 13.18 -7.29
N TYR A 17 -3.31 12.49 -6.27
CA TYR A 17 -2.83 12.66 -4.90
C TYR A 17 -1.41 12.13 -4.69
N ILE A 18 -1.04 11.03 -5.34
CA ILE A 18 0.34 10.55 -5.30
C ILE A 18 1.29 11.60 -5.89
N PHE A 19 0.94 12.20 -7.03
CA PHE A 19 1.74 13.26 -7.63
C PHE A 19 1.82 14.51 -6.74
N GLU A 20 0.70 14.98 -6.20
CA GLU A 20 0.64 16.18 -5.37
C GLU A 20 1.42 16.02 -4.05
N ILE A 21 1.33 14.85 -3.41
CA ILE A 21 1.92 14.60 -2.08
C ILE A 21 3.38 14.14 -2.17
N PHE A 22 3.73 13.29 -3.15
CA PHE A 22 5.07 12.71 -3.25
C PHE A 22 5.93 13.33 -4.36
N GLY A 23 5.31 13.89 -5.40
CA GLY A 23 6.02 14.45 -6.55
C GLY A 23 7.05 13.46 -7.13
N ALA A 24 8.32 13.89 -7.15
CA ALA A 24 9.42 13.11 -7.72
C ALA A 24 9.87 11.91 -6.86
N GLU A 25 9.42 11.78 -5.61
CA GLU A 25 9.77 10.68 -4.72
C GLU A 25 9.06 9.37 -5.11
N MET A 26 7.88 9.45 -5.71
CA MET A 26 7.13 8.30 -6.22
C MET A 26 7.29 8.19 -7.74
N LYS A 27 7.75 7.02 -8.20
CA LYS A 27 7.81 6.70 -9.62
C LYS A 27 6.84 5.58 -9.93
N LYS A 28 5.87 5.80 -10.82
CA LYS A 28 4.99 4.73 -11.32
C LYS A 28 5.82 3.65 -12.03
N VAL A 29 5.61 2.40 -11.65
CA VAL A 29 6.32 1.22 -12.18
C VAL A 29 5.37 0.39 -13.04
N LYS A 30 4.16 0.14 -12.54
CA LYS A 30 3.21 -0.77 -13.18
C LYS A 30 1.78 -0.27 -13.03
N PHE A 31 0.95 -0.59 -14.01
CA PHE A 31 -0.48 -0.40 -13.97
C PHE A 31 -1.17 -1.57 -14.67
N GLU A 32 -2.16 -2.14 -14.01
CA GLU A 32 -3.01 -3.19 -14.55
C GLU A 32 -4.47 -2.87 -14.22
N CYS A 33 -5.39 -3.16 -15.14
CA CYS A 33 -6.81 -3.13 -14.87
C CYS A 33 -7.55 -4.25 -15.63
N LYS A 34 -8.60 -4.76 -14.99
CA LYS A 34 -9.55 -5.75 -15.53
C LYS A 34 -10.93 -5.42 -14.99
N PHE A 35 -11.58 -4.40 -15.53
CA PHE A 35 -12.84 -3.90 -14.97
C PHE A 35 -13.98 -4.90 -15.05
N GLU A 36 -13.96 -5.78 -16.05
CA GLU A 36 -14.85 -6.95 -16.15
C GLU A 36 -14.70 -7.91 -14.95
N ASN A 37 -13.53 -7.93 -14.32
CA ASN A 37 -13.27 -8.66 -13.08
C ASN A 37 -13.55 -7.77 -11.88
N ARG A 38 -14.84 -7.42 -11.68
CA ARG A 38 -15.32 -6.71 -10.49
C ARG A 38 -14.65 -5.35 -10.26
N GLY A 39 -14.23 -4.70 -11.35
CA GLY A 39 -13.59 -3.40 -11.26
C GLY A 39 -12.12 -3.40 -10.85
N PHE A 40 -11.42 -4.53 -11.03
CA PHE A 40 -10.04 -4.67 -10.60
C PHE A 40 -9.10 -3.65 -11.28
N PHE A 41 -8.23 -3.06 -10.47
CA PHE A 41 -7.06 -2.31 -10.85
C PHE A 41 -5.95 -2.49 -9.81
N ARG A 42 -4.71 -2.36 -10.30
CA ARG A 42 -3.50 -2.39 -9.50
C ARG A 42 -2.55 -1.31 -9.99
N LEU A 43 -2.09 -0.46 -9.07
CA LEU A 43 -1.08 0.55 -9.31
C LEU A 43 0.16 0.21 -8.50
N GLU A 44 1.33 0.22 -9.13
CA GLU A 44 2.59 -0.03 -8.46
C GLU A 44 3.53 1.16 -8.65
N TYR A 45 4.12 1.60 -7.54
CA TYR A 45 5.06 2.72 -7.49
C TYR A 45 6.35 2.29 -6.78
N MET A 46 7.45 2.95 -7.13
CA MET A 46 8.71 2.89 -6.41
C MET A 46 8.88 4.18 -5.61
N TYR A 47 8.97 4.06 -4.29
CA TYR A 47 9.30 5.13 -3.37
C TYR A 47 10.81 5.27 -3.22
N ARG A 48 11.39 6.29 -3.84
CA ARG A 48 12.85 6.45 -3.98
C ARG A 48 13.63 6.61 -2.67
N PRO A 49 13.13 7.30 -1.63
CA PRO A 49 13.93 7.54 -0.43
C PRO A 49 14.37 6.26 0.30
N ASN A 50 13.52 5.22 0.30
CA ASN A 50 13.78 3.95 1.00
C ASN A 50 13.70 2.72 0.07
N ASN A 51 13.58 2.92 -1.25
CA ASN A 51 13.39 1.88 -2.27
C ASN A 51 12.21 0.92 -2.01
N TYR A 52 11.16 1.38 -1.36
CA TYR A 52 9.97 0.57 -1.18
C TYR A 52 9.13 0.53 -2.45
N ARG A 53 8.63 -0.65 -2.78
CA ARG A 53 7.52 -0.82 -3.73
C ARG A 53 6.21 -0.59 -2.99
N ILE A 54 5.41 0.34 -3.51
CA ILE A 54 4.06 0.62 -3.03
C ILE A 54 3.07 0.03 -4.00
N ILE A 55 2.18 -0.83 -3.51
CA ILE A 55 1.19 -1.53 -4.30
C ILE A 55 -0.19 -1.09 -3.82
N ILE A 56 -0.97 -0.49 -4.70
CA ILE A 56 -2.36 -0.12 -4.45
C ILE A 56 -3.23 -1.06 -5.28
N GLU A 57 -4.04 -1.86 -4.62
CA GLU A 57 -4.93 -2.83 -5.27
C GLU A 57 -6.34 -2.67 -4.72
N ASN A 58 -7.35 -2.68 -5.59
CA ASN A 58 -8.73 -2.60 -5.13
C ASN A 58 -9.40 -3.97 -5.06
N GLU A 59 -10.30 -4.08 -4.09
CA GLU A 59 -11.30 -5.15 -4.02
C GLU A 59 -12.68 -4.50 -4.04
N TYR A 60 -13.38 -4.58 -5.19
CA TYR A 60 -14.67 -3.92 -5.43
C TYR A 60 -14.66 -2.39 -5.19
N ARG A 61 -15.09 -1.96 -4.00
CA ARG A 61 -15.27 -0.55 -3.59
C ARG A 61 -14.32 -0.17 -2.46
N THR A 62 -13.41 -1.06 -2.09
CA THR A 62 -12.34 -0.82 -1.13
C THR A 62 -10.99 -1.05 -1.76
N TYR A 63 -9.91 -0.69 -1.08
CA TYR A 63 -8.55 -0.91 -1.53
C TYR A 63 -7.61 -1.22 -0.37
N ASP A 64 -6.47 -1.79 -0.72
CA ASP A 64 -5.34 -1.98 0.17
C ASP A 64 -4.11 -1.26 -0.40
N ILE A 65 -3.22 -0.85 0.51
CA ILE A 65 -1.93 -0.27 0.18
C ILE A 65 -0.86 -1.10 0.89
N ASP A 66 -0.07 -1.84 0.11
CA ASP A 66 1.06 -2.61 0.62
C ASP A 66 2.37 -1.88 0.39
N ILE A 67 3.24 -1.94 1.41
CA ILE A 67 4.61 -1.45 1.37
C ILE A 67 5.51 -2.69 1.37
N VAL A 68 6.34 -2.82 0.33
CA VAL A 68 7.19 -3.99 0.09
C VAL A 68 8.64 -3.53 -0.05
N ASP A 69 9.58 -4.19 0.64
CA ASP A 69 11.01 -3.92 0.51
C ASP A 69 11.65 -4.69 -0.66
N GLU A 70 12.96 -4.50 -0.84
CA GLU A 70 13.73 -5.14 -1.92
C GLU A 70 13.86 -6.67 -1.75
N GLU A 71 13.61 -7.20 -0.55
CA GLU A 71 13.66 -8.62 -0.21
C GLU A 71 12.26 -9.26 -0.17
N ASP A 72 11.25 -8.57 -0.73
CA ASP A 72 9.83 -8.94 -0.74
C ASP A 72 9.20 -9.08 0.67
N ALA A 73 9.86 -8.56 1.72
CA ALA A 73 9.22 -8.39 3.01
C ALA A 73 8.20 -7.24 2.90
N SER A 74 7.02 -7.45 3.49
CA SER A 74 5.89 -6.55 3.27
C SER A 74 5.10 -6.24 4.52
N ASN A 75 4.38 -5.12 4.48
CA ASN A 75 3.35 -4.80 5.44
C ASN A 75 2.27 -3.92 4.78
N SER A 76 1.02 -4.10 5.19
CA SER A 76 -0.08 -3.26 4.74
C SER A 76 -0.11 -1.96 5.54
N LEU A 77 -0.34 -0.84 4.87
CA LEU A 77 -0.57 0.45 5.52
C LEU A 77 -1.71 0.35 6.55
N TYR A 78 -2.77 -0.39 6.24
CA TYR A 78 -3.92 -0.58 7.14
C TYR A 78 -3.55 -1.33 8.43
N ARG A 79 -2.49 -2.16 8.38
CA ARG A 79 -1.93 -2.79 9.57
C ARG A 79 -1.06 -1.83 10.36
N ILE A 80 -0.39 -0.88 9.71
CA ILE A 80 0.48 0.11 10.39
C ILE A 80 -0.34 1.23 11.03
N CYS A 81 -1.37 1.70 10.35
CA CYS A 81 -2.30 2.70 10.85
C CYS A 81 -3.70 2.46 10.25
N LYS A 82 -4.73 2.44 11.09
CA LYS A 82 -6.11 2.23 10.63
C LYS A 82 -6.65 3.48 9.92
N PHE A 83 -7.28 3.29 8.77
CA PHE A 83 -7.95 4.34 8.00
C PHE A 83 -9.21 3.81 7.31
N LYS A 84 -10.04 4.69 6.74
CA LYS A 84 -11.17 4.24 5.90
C LYS A 84 -10.65 3.94 4.50
N ASN A 85 -10.80 2.71 4.04
CA ASN A 85 -10.25 2.25 2.77
C ASN A 85 -11.30 2.17 1.66
N SER A 86 -12.35 3.00 1.71
CA SER A 86 -13.36 3.04 0.65
C SER A 86 -12.86 3.84 -0.56
N LEU A 87 -13.31 3.49 -1.77
CA LEU A 87 -13.05 4.24 -3.00
C LEU A 87 -13.86 5.55 -3.07
N ALA A 88 -13.77 6.37 -2.01
CA ALA A 88 -14.23 7.74 -1.96
C ALA A 88 -13.01 8.67 -2.05
N LYS A 89 -13.17 9.82 -2.71
CA LYS A 89 -12.06 10.78 -2.93
C LYS A 89 -11.35 11.16 -1.62
N GLU A 90 -12.12 11.48 -0.58
CA GLU A 90 -11.62 11.89 0.75
C GLU A 90 -10.85 10.76 1.44
N ASP A 91 -11.35 9.52 1.32
CA ASP A 91 -10.69 8.35 1.90
C ASP A 91 -9.36 8.05 1.19
N ILE A 92 -9.31 8.22 -0.13
CA ILE A 92 -8.07 8.09 -0.92
C ILE A 92 -7.06 9.16 -0.51
N GLU A 93 -7.46 10.43 -0.47
CA GLU A 93 -6.59 11.55 -0.05
C GLU A 93 -5.96 11.28 1.33
N ASN A 94 -6.80 10.92 2.30
CA ASN A 94 -6.37 10.61 3.66
C ASN A 94 -5.38 9.45 3.70
N ALA A 95 -5.61 8.38 2.95
CA ALA A 95 -4.69 7.24 2.93
C ALA A 95 -3.35 7.56 2.28
N ILE A 96 -3.32 8.38 1.22
CA ILE A 96 -2.06 8.79 0.58
C ILE A 96 -1.26 9.73 1.49
N GLN A 97 -1.93 10.60 2.26
CA GLN A 97 -1.28 11.41 3.29
C GLN A 97 -0.70 10.54 4.42
N LEU A 98 -1.47 9.56 4.91
CA LEU A 98 -0.99 8.60 5.92
C LEU A 98 0.17 7.75 5.41
N LEU A 99 0.16 7.36 4.15
CA LEU A 99 1.26 6.67 3.51
C LEU A 99 2.53 7.53 3.55
N LYS A 100 2.45 8.82 3.17
CA LYS A 100 3.59 9.74 3.20
C LYS A 100 4.19 9.84 4.60
N GLU A 101 3.34 10.10 5.60
CA GLU A 101 3.79 10.18 6.99
C GLU A 101 4.41 8.88 7.50
N THR A 102 3.84 7.74 7.11
CA THR A 102 4.34 6.41 7.51
C THR A 102 5.72 6.15 6.91
N LEU A 103 5.89 6.45 5.62
CA LEU A 103 7.15 6.27 4.90
C LEU A 103 8.24 7.24 5.38
N GLU A 104 7.89 8.47 5.76
CA GLU A 104 8.82 9.45 6.33
C GLU A 104 9.27 9.09 7.74
N LYS A 105 8.34 8.61 8.60
CA LYS A 105 8.68 8.11 9.94
C LYS A 105 9.52 6.84 9.86
N ASN A 106 9.26 6.00 8.85
CA ASN A 106 9.93 4.73 8.59
C ASN A 106 10.07 3.85 9.85
N ASN A 107 9.08 3.90 10.74
CA ASN A 107 9.08 3.25 12.04
C ASN A 107 7.97 2.21 12.12
N PHE A 108 8.13 1.15 11.33
CA PHE A 108 7.19 0.03 11.27
C PHE A 108 7.94 -1.28 11.00
N ASN A 109 7.28 -2.40 11.26
CA ASN A 109 7.81 -3.72 10.95
C ASN A 109 7.47 -4.10 9.51
N MET A 110 8.41 -4.72 8.82
CA MET A 110 8.15 -5.54 7.63
C MET A 110 8.02 -7.00 8.04
N TYR A 111 7.27 -7.79 7.27
CA TYR A 111 7.06 -9.20 7.55
C TYR A 111 7.36 -10.06 6.32
N PHE A 112 7.94 -11.23 6.54
CA PHE A 112 8.21 -12.21 5.50
C PHE A 112 8.14 -13.63 6.08
N GLU A 113 7.93 -14.61 5.21
CA GLU A 113 7.92 -16.02 5.58
C GLU A 113 9.18 -16.71 5.05
N GLU A 114 9.81 -17.51 5.90
CA GLU A 114 10.97 -18.33 5.56
C GLU A 114 10.83 -19.69 6.27
N ASP A 115 10.97 -20.79 5.52
CA ASP A 115 10.79 -22.17 6.03
C ASP A 115 9.46 -22.42 6.77
N GLY A 116 8.38 -21.76 6.33
CA GLY A 116 7.05 -21.86 6.95
C GLY A 116 6.91 -21.09 8.27
N GLU A 117 7.90 -20.28 8.62
CA GLU A 117 7.94 -19.48 9.83
C GLU A 117 7.86 -18.00 9.48
N LEU A 118 7.11 -17.24 10.29
CA LEU A 118 6.93 -15.81 10.09
C LEU A 118 8.02 -15.02 10.83
N TYR A 119 8.61 -14.06 10.13
CA TYR A 119 9.62 -13.15 10.65
C TYR A 119 9.17 -11.70 10.52
N LYS A 120 9.68 -10.85 11.41
CA LYS A 120 9.58 -9.40 11.32
C LYS A 120 10.96 -8.78 11.17
N LYS A 121 11.06 -7.75 10.36
CA LYS A 121 12.27 -6.97 10.07
C LYS A 121 12.01 -5.50 10.40
N ASN A 122 12.90 -4.89 11.18
CA ASN A 122 12.90 -3.47 11.50
C ASN A 122 14.33 -2.99 11.83
N ALA A 123 14.49 -1.78 12.35
CA ALA A 123 15.79 -1.21 12.71
C ALA A 123 16.57 -2.01 13.78
N LEU A 124 15.92 -2.89 14.55
CA LEU A 124 16.55 -3.78 15.54
C LEU A 124 17.02 -5.11 14.92
N GLY A 125 16.80 -5.30 13.61
CA GLY A 125 17.13 -6.52 12.89
C GLY A 125 15.91 -7.42 12.65
N VAL A 126 16.20 -8.71 12.42
CA VAL A 126 15.21 -9.74 12.09
C VAL A 126 14.87 -10.56 13.32
N GLN A 127 13.58 -10.79 13.57
CA GLN A 127 13.10 -11.57 14.70
C GLN A 127 11.95 -12.50 14.27
N LYS A 128 11.95 -13.74 14.75
CA LYS A 128 10.83 -14.66 14.56
C LYS A 128 9.58 -14.16 15.30
N VAL A 129 8.45 -14.12 14.62
CA VAL A 129 7.14 -13.82 15.23
C VAL A 129 6.65 -15.08 15.95
N LYS A 130 6.48 -14.98 17.27
CA LYS A 130 6.05 -16.12 18.09
C LYS A 130 4.54 -16.16 18.30
N ASP A 131 3.89 -15.01 18.15
CA ASP A 131 2.46 -14.84 18.33
C ASP A 131 1.87 -14.06 17.16
N ILE A 132 1.00 -14.72 16.39
CA ILE A 132 0.37 -14.11 15.20
C ILE A 132 -0.49 -12.89 15.56
N ARG A 133 -0.92 -12.75 16.82
CA ARG A 133 -1.64 -11.56 17.30
C ARG A 133 -0.81 -10.28 17.21
N GLU A 134 0.52 -10.39 17.09
CA GLU A 134 1.40 -9.26 16.78
C GLU A 134 1.03 -8.59 15.43
N LEU A 135 0.42 -9.32 14.50
CA LEU A 135 -0.06 -8.78 13.22
C LEU A 135 -1.38 -8.02 13.32
N LEU A 136 -2.10 -8.13 14.44
CA LEU A 136 -3.45 -7.58 14.60
C LEU A 136 -3.50 -6.27 15.41
N ASN A 137 -2.39 -5.87 16.03
CA ASN A 137 -2.34 -4.82 17.05
C ASN A 137 -1.78 -3.46 16.57
N GLY A 138 -1.87 -3.15 15.28
CA GLY A 138 -1.55 -1.80 14.78
C GLY A 138 -2.75 -0.89 14.64
#